data_AF-A0A8K0QSR4-F1
#
_entry.id   AF-A0A8K0QSR4-F1
#
_cell.length_a   1.000
_cell.length_b   1.000
_cell.length_c   1.000
_cell.angle_alpha   90.00
_cell.angle_beta   90.00
_cell.angle_gamma   90.00
#
_symmetry.space_group_name_H-M   'P 1'
#
loop_
_entity.id
_entity.type
_entity.pdbx_description
1 polymer ?
#
loop_
_entity_poly.entity_id
_entity_poly.type
_entity_poly.pdbx_seq_one_letter_code
_entity_poly.pdbx_strand_id
1 'polypeptide(L)'
;MASTTDIKVASLAAGFTIGFGLLTCWEAIKQTRRNRNPLRSAYIYMLWGEIAANLAIAIIGWIFLDGIISSTVPVLFFILFLWVFEVQLLMQIIVNRIAIIAEHESTIRKLKWGTAFIITCINIAVFCIWIPAHTVPPASALIVRVNEYWDRMSKVLILLVDAGLNWYFLRTVKKRLVEQHKLKKYQPLVGFNAKLMVVSIAMDAMLIGLMSLPNQIVYIQFHPVAYMVKLNIEMSMARLITRLARGNNDEDYPSMS
;
A
#
# COMPACT_ATOMS: atom_id res chain seq x y z
N MET A 1 30.32 2.27 -0.04
CA MET A 1 29.99 2.32 1.41
C MET A 1 28.93 3.39 1.59
N ALA A 2 27.85 3.09 2.31
CA ALA A 2 26.80 4.08 2.59
C ALA A 2 27.37 5.23 3.44
N SER A 3 26.99 6.47 3.14
CA SER A 3 27.41 7.63 3.95
C SER A 3 26.77 7.55 5.33
N THR A 4 27.40 8.13 6.35
CA THR A 4 26.86 8.25 7.71
C THR A 4 25.48 8.93 7.70
N THR A 5 25.24 9.84 6.76
CA THR A 5 23.94 10.49 6.56
C THR A 5 22.89 9.51 6.04
N ASP A 6 23.26 8.63 5.12
CA ASP A 6 22.35 7.64 4.54
C ASP A 6 21.89 6.61 5.58
N ILE A 7 22.83 6.19 6.45
CA ILE A 7 22.55 5.27 7.56
C ILE A 7 21.61 5.94 8.57
N LYS A 8 21.78 7.24 8.85
CA LYS A 8 20.87 8.00 9.73
C LYS A 8 19.45 8.09 9.14
N VAL A 9 19.33 8.41 7.85
CA VAL A 9 18.02 8.52 7.18
C VAL A 9 17.34 7.16 7.09
N ALA A 10 18.09 6.11 6.73
CA ALA A 10 17.59 4.73 6.69
C ALA A 10 17.13 4.26 8.08
N SER A 11 17.91 4.53 9.13
CA SER A 11 17.55 4.21 10.52
C SER A 11 16.28 4.94 10.98
N LEU A 12 16.09 6.21 10.58
CA LEU A 12 14.86 6.95 10.87
C LEU A 12 13.64 6.34 10.15
N ALA A 13 13.78 5.98 8.88
CA ALA A 13 12.72 5.32 8.11
C ALA A 13 12.36 3.94 8.70
N ALA A 14 13.35 3.15 9.09
CA ALA A 14 13.15 1.87 9.75
C ALA A 14 12.48 2.03 11.13
N GLY A 15 12.93 2.99 11.93
CA GLY A 15 12.30 3.32 13.21
C GLY A 15 10.84 3.75 13.07
N PHE A 16 10.54 4.57 12.06
CA PHE A 16 9.16 4.92 11.72
C PHE A 16 8.35 3.70 11.28
N THR A 17 8.89 2.85 10.41
CA THR A 17 8.23 1.61 9.96
C THR A 17 7.88 0.71 11.14
N ILE A 18 8.79 0.54 12.11
CA ILE A 18 8.54 -0.30 13.29
C ILE A 18 7.47 0.34 14.17
N GLY A 19 7.61 1.62 14.52
CA GLY A 19 6.66 2.31 15.39
C GLY A 19 5.26 2.38 14.78
N PHE A 20 5.16 2.87 13.54
CA PHE A 20 3.91 2.97 12.81
C PHE A 20 3.35 1.59 12.41
N GLY A 21 4.22 0.62 12.13
CA GLY A 21 3.86 -0.77 11.85
C GLY A 21 3.23 -1.45 13.06
N LEU A 22 3.74 -1.24 14.27
CA LEU A 22 3.12 -1.75 15.50
C LEU A 22 1.70 -1.18 15.71
N LEU A 23 1.51 0.12 15.49
CA LEU A 23 0.19 0.74 15.54
C LEU A 23 -0.75 0.13 14.50
N THR A 24 -0.27 -0.05 13.27
CA THR A 24 -1.03 -0.61 12.15
C THR A 24 -1.39 -2.08 12.41
N CYS A 25 -0.47 -2.88 12.92
CA CYS A 25 -0.69 -4.26 13.38
C CYS A 25 -1.73 -4.32 14.50
N TRP A 26 -1.61 -3.45 15.51
CA TRP A 26 -2.59 -3.36 16.59
C TRP A 26 -3.99 -3.06 16.06
N GLU A 27 -4.08 -2.20 15.04
CA GLU A 27 -5.33 -1.91 14.38
C GLU A 27 -5.90 -3.09 13.59
N ALA A 28 -5.03 -3.82 12.89
CA ALA A 28 -5.39 -5.05 12.18
C ALA A 28 -5.88 -6.14 13.15
N ILE A 29 -5.24 -6.29 14.32
CA ILE A 29 -5.68 -7.20 15.39
C ILE A 29 -7.07 -6.82 15.88
N LYS A 30 -7.32 -5.54 16.18
CA LYS A 30 -8.65 -5.06 16.58
C LYS A 30 -9.71 -5.33 15.52
N GLN A 31 -9.40 -5.13 14.24
CA GLN A 31 -10.33 -5.44 13.13
C GLN A 31 -10.59 -6.94 13.02
N THR A 32 -9.55 -7.76 13.14
CA THR A 32 -9.64 -9.23 13.09
C THR A 32 -10.51 -9.77 14.22
N ARG A 33 -10.34 -9.25 15.45
CA ARG A 33 -11.10 -9.66 16.64
C ARG A 33 -12.56 -9.20 16.61
N ARG A 34 -12.86 -8.08 15.95
CA ARG A 34 -14.23 -7.56 15.81
C ARG A 34 -15.04 -8.30 14.75
N ASN A 35 -14.38 -8.98 13.81
CA ASN A 35 -15.07 -9.76 12.80
C ASN A 35 -15.57 -11.09 13.39
N ARG A 36 -16.85 -11.42 13.16
CA ARG A 36 -17.50 -12.60 13.74
C ARG A 36 -16.94 -13.92 13.18
N ASN A 37 -16.39 -13.90 11.96
CA ASN A 37 -15.71 -15.03 11.30
C ASN A 37 -14.44 -14.56 10.56
N PRO A 38 -13.31 -14.36 11.27
CA PRO A 38 -12.11 -13.80 10.66
C PRO A 38 -11.48 -14.71 9.60
N LEU A 39 -11.57 -16.03 9.80
CA LEU A 39 -10.98 -17.07 8.94
C LEU A 39 -11.69 -17.29 7.60
N ARG A 40 -12.86 -16.68 7.37
CA ARG A 40 -13.58 -16.76 6.08
C ARG A 40 -13.50 -15.46 5.26
N SER A 41 -12.92 -14.40 5.81
CA SER A 41 -12.86 -13.11 5.13
C SER A 41 -11.58 -12.98 4.32
N ALA A 42 -11.70 -13.03 2.99
CA ALA A 42 -10.57 -12.84 2.08
C ALA A 42 -9.81 -11.51 2.34
N TYR A 43 -10.53 -10.46 2.75
CA TYR A 43 -9.94 -9.18 3.14
C TYR A 43 -8.96 -9.28 4.31
N ILE A 44 -9.24 -10.13 5.31
CA ILE A 44 -8.36 -10.27 6.48
C ILE A 44 -7.05 -10.97 6.08
N TYR A 45 -7.12 -11.99 5.24
CA TYR A 45 -5.91 -12.62 4.70
C TYR A 45 -5.08 -11.66 3.85
N MET A 46 -5.73 -10.85 3.00
CA MET A 46 -5.04 -9.82 2.22
C MET A 46 -4.36 -8.79 3.14
N LEU A 47 -5.05 -8.35 4.19
CA LEU A 47 -4.52 -7.40 5.16
C LEU A 47 -3.28 -7.93 5.90
N TRP A 48 -3.36 -9.16 6.43
CA TRP A 48 -2.22 -9.78 7.12
C TRP A 48 -1.08 -10.14 6.16
N GLY A 49 -1.41 -10.51 4.93
CA GLY A 49 -0.44 -10.74 3.86
C GLY A 49 0.38 -9.48 3.56
N GLU A 50 -0.27 -8.33 3.47
CA GLU A 50 0.38 -7.03 3.27
C GLU A 50 1.36 -6.72 4.42
N ILE A 51 0.90 -6.85 5.66
CA ILE A 51 1.72 -6.59 6.86
C ILE A 51 2.94 -7.53 6.90
N ALA A 52 2.73 -8.81 6.60
CA ALA A 52 3.79 -9.81 6.61
C ALA A 52 4.83 -9.55 5.51
N ALA A 53 4.38 -9.21 4.30
CA ALA A 53 5.26 -8.88 3.19
C ALA A 53 6.09 -7.62 3.48
N ASN A 54 5.44 -6.59 4.02
CA ASN A 54 6.07 -5.34 4.43
C ASN A 54 7.16 -5.55 5.50
N LEU A 55 6.83 -6.33 6.54
CA LEU A 55 7.79 -6.69 7.57
C LEU A 55 8.97 -7.49 7.01
N ALA A 56 8.71 -8.43 6.10
CA ALA A 56 9.76 -9.23 5.46
C ALA A 56 10.69 -8.35 4.61
N ILE A 57 10.17 -7.40 3.83
CA ILE A 57 10.99 -6.44 3.07
C ILE A 57 11.80 -5.55 4.00
N ALA A 58 11.21 -5.05 5.10
CA ALA A 58 11.91 -4.24 6.08
C ALA A 58 13.09 -5.00 6.72
N ILE A 59 12.88 -6.26 7.11
CA ILE A 59 13.93 -7.13 7.68
C ILE A 59 15.02 -7.39 6.64
N ILE A 60 14.66 -7.78 5.42
CA ILE A 60 15.63 -8.06 4.35
C ILE A 60 16.42 -6.79 4.01
N GLY A 61 15.75 -5.64 3.91
CA GLY A 61 16.38 -4.34 3.66
C GLY A 61 17.36 -3.93 4.76
N TRP A 62 17.08 -4.29 6.02
CA TRP A 62 18.00 -4.06 7.15
C TRP A 62 19.22 -4.98 7.10
N ILE A 63 19.03 -6.27 6.81
CA ILE A 63 20.15 -7.21 6.68
C ILE A 63 21.03 -6.86 5.47
N PHE A 64 20.42 -6.31 4.40
CA PHE A 64 21.13 -5.77 3.24
C PHE A 64 21.95 -4.51 3.58
N LEU A 65 21.46 -3.66 4.50
CA LEU A 65 22.19 -2.50 5.04
C LEU A 65 23.44 -2.90 5.82
N ASP A 66 23.35 -3.95 6.63
CA ASP A 66 24.47 -4.45 7.44
C ASP A 66 25.56 -5.12 6.57
N GLY A 67 25.33 -5.29 5.27
CA GLY A 67 26.30 -5.87 4.33
C GLY A 67 26.53 -7.37 4.52
N ILE A 68 25.74 -8.03 5.37
CA ILE A 68 25.82 -9.47 5.67
C ILE A 68 25.41 -10.30 4.43
N ILE A 69 24.48 -9.77 3.63
CA ILE A 69 23.97 -10.41 2.41
C ILE A 69 24.47 -9.66 1.18
N SER A 70 25.17 -10.36 0.29
CA SER A 70 25.53 -9.84 -1.04
C SER A 70 24.33 -9.88 -2.00
N SER A 71 24.33 -9.03 -3.04
CA SER A 71 23.33 -8.98 -4.12
C SER A 71 23.28 -10.28 -4.94
N THR A 72 22.73 -11.33 -4.34
CA THR A 72 22.52 -12.63 -4.98
C THR A 72 21.14 -12.67 -5.63
N VAL A 73 21.02 -13.44 -6.72
CA VAL A 73 19.76 -13.62 -7.46
C VAL A 73 18.58 -13.99 -6.56
N PRO A 74 18.70 -14.91 -5.57
CA PRO A 74 17.58 -15.27 -4.72
C PRO A 74 17.08 -14.10 -3.85
N VAL A 75 17.99 -13.30 -3.31
CA VAL A 75 17.65 -12.16 -2.44
C VAL A 75 16.90 -11.09 -3.24
N LEU A 76 17.42 -10.75 -4.41
CA LEU A 76 16.79 -9.82 -5.35
C LEU A 76 15.40 -10.32 -5.78
N PHE A 77 15.27 -11.61 -6.07
CA PHE A 77 13.99 -12.23 -6.39
C PHE A 77 12.99 -12.13 -5.24
N PHE A 78 13.38 -12.47 -4.00
CA PHE A 78 12.48 -12.42 -2.85
C PHE A 78 12.02 -11.00 -2.52
N ILE A 79 12.91 -10.00 -2.58
CA ILE A 79 12.52 -8.60 -2.36
C ILE A 79 11.49 -8.16 -3.40
N LEU A 80 11.77 -8.42 -4.68
CA LEU A 80 10.87 -8.03 -5.75
C LEU A 80 9.55 -8.81 -5.72
N PHE A 81 9.60 -10.10 -5.36
CA PHE A 81 8.42 -10.94 -5.18
C PHE A 81 7.51 -10.42 -4.08
N LEU A 82 8.07 -10.08 -2.91
CA LEU A 82 7.31 -9.50 -1.81
C LEU A 82 6.71 -8.15 -2.21
N TRP A 83 7.45 -7.30 -2.93
CA TRP A 83 6.95 -6.02 -3.40
C TRP A 83 5.80 -6.17 -4.42
N VAL A 84 5.94 -7.06 -5.40
CA VAL A 84 4.86 -7.36 -6.36
C VAL A 84 3.62 -7.88 -5.63
N PHE A 85 3.83 -8.70 -4.61
CA PHE A 85 2.76 -9.22 -3.78
C PHE A 85 2.05 -8.11 -3.01
N GLU A 86 2.78 -7.15 -2.42
CA GLU A 86 2.21 -5.96 -1.76
C GLU A 86 1.35 -5.12 -2.73
N VAL A 87 1.92 -4.73 -3.88
CA VAL A 87 1.19 -3.93 -4.89
C VAL A 87 -0.11 -4.63 -5.31
N GLN A 88 -0.06 -5.94 -5.51
CA GLN A 88 -1.24 -6.72 -5.88
C GLN A 88 -2.28 -6.74 -4.75
N LEU A 89 -1.86 -7.00 -3.52
CA LEU A 89 -2.75 -7.08 -2.36
C LEU A 89 -3.40 -5.73 -2.06
N LEU A 90 -2.63 -4.64 -2.06
CA LEU A 90 -3.10 -3.28 -1.79
C LEU A 90 -4.18 -2.85 -2.79
N MET A 91 -3.97 -3.11 -4.08
CA MET A 91 -4.96 -2.82 -5.13
C MET A 91 -6.24 -3.65 -4.93
N GLN A 92 -6.10 -4.92 -4.56
CA GLN A 92 -7.26 -5.78 -4.27
C GLN A 92 -8.01 -5.35 -3.00
N ILE A 93 -7.31 -4.82 -2.00
CA ILE A 93 -7.91 -4.25 -0.79
C ILE A 93 -8.81 -3.06 -1.18
N ILE A 94 -8.31 -2.12 -1.99
CA ILE A 94 -9.09 -0.96 -2.46
C ILE A 94 -10.32 -1.46 -3.25
N VAL A 95 -10.14 -2.38 -4.20
CA VAL A 95 -11.26 -2.92 -4.99
C VAL A 95 -12.28 -3.65 -4.12
N ASN A 96 -11.83 -4.42 -3.13
CA ASN A 96 -12.72 -5.12 -2.21
C ASN A 96 -13.53 -4.13 -1.34
N ARG A 97 -12.96 -2.97 -0.99
CA ARG A 97 -13.69 -1.90 -0.31
C ARG A 97 -14.73 -1.24 -1.22
N ILE A 98 -14.38 -1.00 -2.48
CA ILE A 98 -15.34 -0.52 -3.50
C ILE A 98 -16.48 -1.53 -3.66
N ALA A 99 -16.19 -2.83 -3.68
CA ALA A 99 -17.19 -3.90 -3.81
C ALA A 99 -18.26 -3.85 -2.71
N ILE A 100 -17.84 -3.64 -1.46
CA ILE A 100 -18.75 -3.54 -0.30
C ILE A 100 -19.65 -2.30 -0.44
N ILE A 101 -19.17 -1.25 -1.09
CA ILE A 101 -19.87 0.02 -1.30
C ILE A 101 -20.34 0.13 -2.75
N ALA A 102 -20.60 -0.96 -3.46
CA ALA A 102 -21.15 -0.90 -4.82
C ALA A 102 -22.36 -1.84 -4.93
N GLU A 103 -23.35 -1.47 -5.74
CA GLU A 103 -24.63 -2.18 -5.88
C GLU A 103 -24.58 -3.14 -7.06
N HIS A 104 -23.83 -2.76 -8.10
CA HIS A 104 -23.69 -3.57 -9.31
C HIS A 104 -22.50 -4.51 -9.20
N GLU A 105 -22.76 -5.75 -8.79
CA GLU A 105 -21.75 -6.80 -8.67
C GLU A 105 -21.02 -7.09 -9.99
N SER A 106 -21.69 -6.92 -11.14
CA SER A 106 -21.10 -7.14 -12.47
C SER A 106 -19.99 -6.14 -12.78
N THR A 107 -20.20 -4.85 -12.48
CA THR A 107 -19.20 -3.79 -12.65
C THR A 107 -18.02 -4.02 -11.70
N ILE A 108 -18.29 -4.44 -10.47
CA ILE A 108 -17.26 -4.74 -9.49
C ILE A 108 -16.41 -5.95 -9.87
N ARG A 109 -17.04 -7.01 -10.39
CA ARG A 109 -16.30 -8.17 -10.87
C ARG A 109 -15.39 -7.80 -12.03
N LYS A 110 -15.86 -6.96 -12.97
CA LYS A 110 -15.03 -6.41 -14.05
C LYS A 110 -13.89 -5.54 -13.51
N LEU A 111 -14.15 -4.68 -12.52
CA LEU A 111 -13.12 -3.84 -11.90
C LEU A 111 -12.05 -4.69 -11.19
N LYS A 112 -12.47 -5.73 -10.48
CA LYS A 112 -11.59 -6.66 -9.76
C LYS A 112 -10.66 -7.42 -10.70
N TRP A 113 -11.24 -8.08 -11.71
CA TRP A 113 -10.45 -8.86 -12.67
C TRP A 113 -9.63 -7.96 -13.61
N GLY A 114 -10.17 -6.80 -14.01
CA GLY A 114 -9.45 -5.83 -14.83
C GLY A 114 -8.23 -5.24 -14.11
N THR A 115 -8.40 -4.80 -12.86
CA THR A 115 -7.28 -4.30 -12.04
C THR A 115 -6.25 -5.41 -11.80
N ALA A 116 -6.71 -6.61 -11.42
CA ALA A 116 -5.81 -7.75 -11.20
C ALA A 116 -4.98 -8.07 -12.44
N PHE A 117 -5.61 -8.08 -13.62
CA PHE A 117 -4.95 -8.37 -14.90
C PHE A 117 -3.92 -7.29 -15.25
N ILE A 118 -4.31 -6.01 -15.21
CA ILE A 118 -3.42 -4.88 -15.54
C ILE A 118 -2.18 -4.87 -14.62
N ILE A 119 -2.38 -5.00 -13.31
CA ILE A 119 -1.29 -4.99 -12.34
C ILE A 119 -0.39 -6.23 -12.52
N THR A 120 -0.97 -7.40 -12.79
CA THR A 120 -0.18 -8.62 -13.08
C THR A 120 0.69 -8.44 -14.33
N CYS A 121 0.15 -7.85 -15.41
CA CYS A 121 0.94 -7.58 -16.62
C CYS A 121 2.11 -6.63 -16.35
N ILE A 122 1.89 -5.56 -15.59
CA ILE A 122 2.96 -4.63 -15.19
C ILE A 122 4.01 -5.36 -14.35
N ASN A 123 3.57 -6.16 -13.37
CA ASN A 123 4.46 -6.88 -12.47
C ASN A 123 5.30 -7.93 -13.19
N ILE A 124 4.73 -8.68 -14.14
CA ILE A 124 5.48 -9.63 -14.97
C ILE A 124 6.59 -8.89 -15.75
N ALA A 125 6.26 -7.74 -16.35
CA ALA A 125 7.24 -6.95 -17.09
C ALA A 125 8.35 -6.41 -16.17
N VAL A 126 8.01 -5.95 -14.96
CA VAL A 126 8.99 -5.52 -13.95
C VAL A 126 9.90 -6.69 -13.54
N PHE A 127 9.34 -7.88 -13.29
CA PHE A 127 10.12 -9.09 -12.97
C PHE A 127 11.17 -9.42 -14.04
N CYS A 128 10.75 -9.44 -15.31
CA CYS A 128 11.62 -9.81 -16.44
C CYS A 128 12.73 -8.79 -16.70
N ILE A 129 12.50 -7.50 -16.41
CA ILE A 129 13.47 -6.43 -16.71
C ILE A 129 14.38 -6.15 -15.52
N TRP A 130 13.85 -6.19 -14.29
CA TRP A 130 14.56 -5.75 -13.10
C TRP A 130 15.59 -6.78 -12.63
N ILE A 131 15.27 -8.08 -12.66
CA ILE A 131 16.20 -9.14 -12.22
C ILE A 131 17.48 -9.12 -13.06
N PRO A 132 17.44 -9.22 -14.40
CA PRO A 132 18.65 -9.24 -15.22
C PRO A 132 19.46 -7.93 -15.19
N ALA A 133 18.81 -6.82 -14.82
CA ALA A 133 19.47 -5.52 -14.66
C ALA A 133 20.27 -5.41 -13.35
N HIS A 134 19.88 -6.14 -12.30
CA HIS A 134 20.51 -6.06 -10.97
C HIS A 134 21.40 -7.27 -10.62
N THR A 135 21.47 -8.29 -11.49
CA THR A 135 22.46 -9.37 -11.33
C THR A 135 23.88 -8.88 -11.60
N VAL A 136 24.86 -9.41 -10.87
CA VAL A 136 26.29 -9.13 -11.08
C VAL A 136 26.98 -10.40 -11.60
N PRO A 137 27.58 -10.41 -12.81
CA PRO A 137 27.62 -9.32 -13.78
C PRO A 137 26.27 -9.06 -14.47
N PRO A 138 25.97 -7.81 -14.86
CA PRO A 138 24.73 -7.48 -15.55
C PRO A 138 24.72 -8.07 -16.96
N ALA A 139 23.55 -8.57 -17.41
CA ALA A 139 23.43 -9.24 -18.69
C ALA A 139 23.77 -8.35 -19.90
N SER A 140 23.52 -7.03 -19.80
CA SER A 140 23.94 -6.01 -20.78
C SER A 140 23.77 -4.59 -20.23
N ALA A 141 24.66 -3.67 -20.64
CA ALA A 141 24.51 -2.24 -20.33
C ALA A 141 23.23 -1.62 -20.91
N LEU A 142 22.69 -2.20 -22.00
CA LEU A 142 21.39 -1.81 -22.55
C LEU A 142 20.24 -2.16 -21.60
N ILE A 143 20.27 -3.34 -20.98
CA ILE A 143 19.24 -3.79 -20.04
C ILE A 143 19.22 -2.90 -18.79
N VAL A 144 20.39 -2.47 -18.31
CA VAL A 144 20.49 -1.54 -17.18
C VAL A 144 19.84 -0.19 -17.51
N ARG A 145 20.12 0.39 -18.70
CA ARG A 145 19.50 1.65 -19.13
C ARG A 145 17.99 1.51 -19.33
N VAL A 146 17.55 0.43 -19.97
CA VAL A 146 16.12 0.15 -20.16
C VAL A 146 15.41 0.02 -18.80
N ASN A 147 16.03 -0.67 -17.85
CA ASN A 147 15.48 -0.82 -16.51
C ASN A 147 15.30 0.53 -15.80
N GLU A 148 16.25 1.46 -15.92
CA GLU A 148 16.13 2.78 -15.27
C GLU A 148 14.86 3.54 -15.71
N TYR A 149 14.54 3.52 -17.01
CA TYR A 149 13.32 4.15 -17.52
C TYR A 149 12.08 3.31 -17.23
N TRP A 150 12.16 1.99 -17.42
CA TRP A 150 11.02 1.09 -17.22
C TRP A 150 10.56 1.04 -15.76
N ASP A 151 11.50 1.07 -14.82
CA ASP A 151 11.21 1.00 -13.40
C ASP A 151 10.47 2.24 -12.88
N ARG A 152 10.77 3.43 -13.44
CA ARG A 152 10.01 4.66 -13.19
C ARG A 152 8.64 4.62 -13.88
N MET A 153 8.60 4.20 -15.13
CA MET A 153 7.35 4.12 -15.91
C MET A 153 6.34 3.16 -15.28
N SER A 154 6.77 1.98 -14.83
CA SER A 154 5.89 1.00 -14.19
C SER A 154 5.25 1.56 -12.92
N LYS A 155 5.99 2.32 -12.12
CA LYS A 155 5.46 2.97 -10.90
C LYS A 155 4.49 4.09 -11.20
N VAL A 156 4.72 4.87 -12.26
CA VAL A 156 3.75 5.86 -12.73
C VAL A 156 2.45 5.17 -13.18
N LEU A 157 2.54 4.05 -13.91
CA LEU A 157 1.36 3.28 -14.30
C LEU A 157 0.59 2.74 -13.08
N ILE A 158 1.30 2.18 -12.10
CA ILE A 158 0.70 1.70 -10.84
C ILE A 158 0.03 2.87 -10.10
N LEU A 159 0.68 4.02 -10.00
CA LEU A 159 0.14 5.25 -9.40
C LEU A 159 -1.15 5.71 -10.10
N LEU A 160 -1.20 5.69 -11.43
CA LEU A 160 -2.41 6.06 -12.18
C LEU A 160 -3.57 5.12 -11.87
N VAL A 161 -3.30 3.81 -11.74
CA VAL A 161 -4.30 2.82 -11.33
C VAL A 161 -4.75 3.05 -9.88
N ASP A 162 -3.82 3.26 -8.96
CA ASP A 162 -4.10 3.57 -7.54
C ASP A 162 -5.00 4.81 -7.42
N ALA A 163 -4.59 5.92 -8.04
CA ALA A 163 -5.33 7.17 -8.04
C ALA A 163 -6.72 7.03 -8.68
N GLY A 164 -6.82 6.26 -9.78
CA GLY A 164 -8.08 5.99 -10.46
C GLY A 164 -9.07 5.21 -9.59
N LEU A 165 -8.60 4.15 -8.92
CA LEU A 165 -9.42 3.34 -8.02
C LEU A 165 -9.84 4.13 -6.78
N ASN A 166 -8.90 4.87 -6.19
CA ASN A 166 -9.15 5.72 -5.03
C ASN A 166 -10.16 6.84 -5.35
N TRP A 167 -10.02 7.48 -6.51
CA TRP A 167 -10.99 8.47 -6.99
C TRP A 167 -12.37 7.85 -7.24
N TYR A 168 -12.43 6.67 -7.87
CA TYR A 168 -13.68 5.96 -8.11
C TYR A 168 -14.39 5.57 -6.80
N PHE A 169 -13.62 5.12 -5.80
CA PHE A 169 -14.11 4.86 -4.45
C PHE A 169 -14.76 6.12 -3.85
N LEU A 170 -14.04 7.24 -3.83
CA LEU A 170 -14.52 8.49 -3.22
C LEU A 170 -15.78 9.00 -3.92
N ARG A 171 -15.82 8.90 -5.25
CA ARG A 171 -17.00 9.28 -6.05
C ARG A 171 -18.20 8.41 -5.71
N THR A 172 -18.00 7.09 -5.57
CA THR A 172 -19.07 6.14 -5.22
C THR A 172 -19.61 6.41 -3.82
N VAL A 173 -18.72 6.67 -2.86
CA VAL A 173 -19.10 7.04 -1.48
C VAL A 173 -19.88 8.35 -1.45
N LYS A 174 -19.42 9.38 -2.16
CA LYS A 174 -20.10 10.67 -2.25
C LYS A 174 -21.52 10.51 -2.81
N LYS A 175 -21.67 9.78 -3.92
CA LYS A 175 -22.97 9.52 -4.54
C LYS A 175 -23.94 8.82 -3.59
N ARG A 176 -23.46 7.83 -2.84
CA ARG A 176 -24.30 7.06 -1.89
C ARG A 176 -24.70 7.84 -0.64
N LEU A 177 -23.73 8.44 0.02
CA LEU A 177 -23.96 9.06 1.33
C LEU A 177 -24.65 10.42 1.22
N VAL A 178 -24.35 11.18 0.16
CA VAL A 178 -24.86 12.56 0.02
C VAL A 178 -26.12 12.61 -0.83
N GLU A 179 -26.15 11.91 -1.98
CA GLU A 179 -27.27 12.05 -2.93
C GLU A 179 -28.41 11.07 -2.61
N GLN A 180 -28.12 9.79 -2.36
CA GLN A 180 -29.18 8.80 -2.10
C GLN A 180 -29.78 8.94 -0.70
N HIS A 181 -28.97 9.22 0.34
CA HIS A 181 -29.47 9.29 1.71
C HIS A 181 -29.85 10.70 2.17
N LYS A 182 -29.63 11.77 1.36
CA LYS A 182 -29.90 13.20 1.69
C LYS A 182 -29.34 13.71 3.02
N LEU A 183 -28.41 12.98 3.63
CA LEU A 183 -27.91 13.33 4.95
C LEU A 183 -26.72 14.29 4.82
N LYS A 184 -26.97 15.60 4.92
CA LYS A 184 -25.90 16.63 5.02
C LYS A 184 -24.86 16.34 6.11
N LYS A 185 -25.23 15.54 7.12
CA LYS A 185 -24.37 15.05 8.22
C LYS A 185 -23.10 14.31 7.76
N TYR A 186 -23.07 13.73 6.55
CA TYR A 186 -21.93 12.90 6.08
C TYR A 186 -20.93 13.66 5.20
N GLN A 187 -21.18 14.93 4.86
CA GLN A 187 -20.24 15.73 4.06
C GLN A 187 -18.84 15.90 4.70
N PRO A 188 -18.71 16.18 6.02
CA PRO A 188 -17.40 16.28 6.66
C PRO A 188 -16.58 14.99 6.53
N LEU A 189 -17.26 13.85 6.46
CA LEU A 189 -16.63 12.54 6.38
C LEU A 189 -16.05 12.25 4.99
N VAL A 190 -16.80 12.61 3.94
CA VAL A 190 -16.30 12.56 2.56
C VAL A 190 -15.09 13.48 2.41
N GLY A 191 -15.12 14.65 3.04
CA GLY A 191 -13.97 15.57 3.09
C GLY A 191 -12.76 14.99 3.81
N PHE A 192 -12.95 14.33 4.95
CA PHE A 192 -11.86 13.67 5.68
C PHE A 192 -11.26 12.51 4.88
N ASN A 193 -12.08 11.64 4.29
CA ASN A 193 -11.60 10.55 3.43
C ASN A 193 -10.87 11.07 2.19
N ALA A 194 -11.34 12.17 1.59
CA ALA A 194 -10.65 12.81 0.47
C ALA A 194 -9.24 13.28 0.87
N LYS A 195 -9.07 13.84 2.08
CA LYS A 195 -7.75 14.22 2.59
C LYS A 195 -6.83 13.01 2.78
N LEU A 196 -7.33 11.92 3.36
CA LEU A 196 -6.55 10.69 3.50
C LEU A 196 -6.14 10.11 2.14
N MET A 197 -7.00 10.20 1.14
CA MET A 197 -6.71 9.78 -0.23
C MET A 197 -5.58 10.59 -0.87
N VAL A 198 -5.55 11.92 -0.63
CA VAL A 198 -4.43 12.77 -1.07
C VAL A 198 -3.12 12.32 -0.43
N VAL A 199 -3.14 11.94 0.86
CA VAL A 199 -1.96 11.39 1.54
C VAL A 199 -1.52 10.06 0.90
N SER A 200 -2.45 9.17 0.56
CA SER A 200 -2.12 7.90 -0.12
C SER A 200 -1.39 8.12 -1.44
N ILE A 201 -1.89 9.03 -2.29
CA ILE A 201 -1.27 9.38 -3.57
C ILE A 201 0.08 10.09 -3.35
N ALA A 202 0.19 10.92 -2.30
CA ALA A 202 1.45 11.57 -1.95
C ALA A 202 2.54 10.57 -1.56
N MET A 203 2.19 9.45 -0.90
CA MET A 203 3.15 8.39 -0.58
C MET A 203 3.76 7.76 -1.85
N ASP A 204 2.96 7.57 -2.90
CA ASP A 204 3.49 7.07 -4.18
C ASP A 204 4.38 8.10 -4.88
N ALA A 205 3.96 9.37 -4.88
CA ALA A 205 4.77 10.45 -5.44
C ALA A 205 6.11 10.57 -4.71
N MET A 206 6.12 10.38 -3.39
CA MET A 206 7.33 10.30 -2.59
C MET A 206 8.23 9.14 -3.04
N LEU A 207 7.68 7.92 -3.20
CA LEU A 207 8.46 6.77 -3.67
C LEU A 207 9.08 6.99 -5.05
N ILE A 208 8.33 7.59 -5.98
CA ILE A 208 8.83 7.95 -7.33
C ILE A 208 9.94 9.02 -7.23
N GLY A 209 9.76 10.02 -6.37
CA GLY A 209 10.77 11.05 -6.14
C GLY A 209 12.07 10.50 -5.56
N LEU A 210 11.97 9.58 -4.60
CA LEU A 210 13.13 8.93 -3.95
C LEU A 210 13.95 8.07 -4.93
N MET A 211 13.39 7.65 -6.06
CA MET A 211 14.16 6.95 -7.11
C MET A 211 15.19 7.83 -7.81
N SER A 212 15.04 9.15 -7.70
CA SER A 212 15.99 10.11 -8.26
C SER A 212 17.21 10.27 -7.36
N LEU A 213 17.19 9.71 -6.15
CA LEU A 213 18.34 9.69 -5.25
C LEU A 213 19.33 8.59 -5.67
N PRO A 214 20.64 8.88 -5.66
CA PRO A 214 21.67 7.91 -6.03
C PRO A 214 21.81 6.74 -5.05
N ASN A 215 21.20 6.81 -3.86
CA ASN A 215 21.28 5.77 -2.84
C ASN A 215 20.04 4.84 -2.87
N GLN A 216 20.18 3.70 -3.53
CA GLN A 216 19.15 2.66 -3.62
C GLN A 216 18.76 2.06 -2.26
N ILE A 217 19.66 2.09 -1.27
CA ILE A 217 19.42 1.46 0.03
C ILE A 217 18.41 2.28 0.85
N VAL A 218 18.57 3.61 0.84
CA VAL A 218 17.61 4.52 1.46
C VAL A 218 16.24 4.34 0.83
N TYR A 219 16.18 4.23 -0.50
CA TYR A 219 14.96 3.99 -1.26
C TYR A 219 14.22 2.70 -0.82
N ILE A 220 14.93 1.59 -0.63
CA ILE A 220 14.33 0.31 -0.18
C ILE A 220 13.66 0.45 1.19
N GLN A 221 14.21 1.24 2.11
CA GLN A 221 13.65 1.44 3.45
C GLN A 221 12.36 2.28 3.46
N PHE A 222 12.15 3.14 2.47
CA PHE A 222 10.93 3.92 2.35
C PHE A 222 9.75 3.14 1.76
N HIS A 223 9.98 1.99 1.13
CA HIS A 223 8.90 1.11 0.65
C HIS A 223 8.01 0.63 1.80
N PRO A 224 8.55 -0.06 2.82
CA PRO A 224 7.80 -0.44 4.01
C PRO A 224 6.98 0.69 4.63
N VAL A 225 7.57 1.89 4.75
CA VAL A 225 6.90 3.09 5.27
C VAL A 225 5.65 3.42 4.44
N ALA A 226 5.80 3.54 3.12
CA ALA A 226 4.72 3.94 2.23
C ALA A 226 3.56 2.94 2.24
N TYR A 227 3.87 1.65 2.10
CA TYR A 227 2.85 0.60 2.12
C TYR A 227 2.14 0.49 3.46
N MET A 228 2.84 0.69 4.59
CA MET A 228 2.22 0.67 5.92
C MET A 228 1.25 1.84 6.11
N VAL A 229 1.63 3.05 5.68
CA VAL A 229 0.76 4.24 5.73
C VAL A 229 -0.48 4.04 4.87
N LYS A 230 -0.31 3.55 3.64
CA LYS A 230 -1.43 3.25 2.75
C LYS A 230 -2.38 2.22 3.38
N LEU A 231 -1.84 1.12 3.89
CA LEU A 231 -2.64 0.09 4.55
C LEU A 231 -3.43 0.64 5.76
N ASN A 232 -2.80 1.52 6.54
CA ASN A 232 -3.48 2.18 7.66
C ASN A 232 -4.64 3.07 7.18
N ILE A 233 -4.45 3.83 6.10
CA ILE A 233 -5.50 4.65 5.48
C ILE A 233 -6.69 3.78 5.06
N GLU A 234 -6.40 2.67 4.37
CA GLU A 234 -7.41 1.70 3.91
C GLU A 234 -8.23 1.13 5.08
N MET A 235 -7.53 0.76 6.16
CA MET A 235 -8.13 0.24 7.39
C MET A 235 -8.95 1.29 8.16
N SER A 236 -8.42 2.50 8.31
CA SER A 236 -9.06 3.60 9.04
C SER A 236 -10.41 3.96 8.42
N MET A 237 -10.49 3.92 7.09
CA MET A 237 -11.71 4.24 6.38
C MET A 237 -12.83 3.19 6.56
N ALA A 238 -12.49 1.91 6.73
CA ALA A 238 -13.47 0.85 7.01
C ALA A 238 -14.12 0.99 8.41
N ARG A 239 -13.38 1.50 9.40
CA ARG A 239 -13.90 1.77 10.75
C ARG A 239 -14.87 2.94 10.80
N LEU A 240 -14.62 3.98 10.00
CA LEU A 240 -15.51 5.12 9.87
C LEU A 240 -16.88 4.66 9.34
N ILE A 241 -16.91 3.85 8.28
CA ILE A 241 -18.18 3.34 7.70
C ILE A 241 -18.96 2.46 8.70
N THR A 242 -18.29 1.60 9.47
CA THR A 242 -18.94 0.74 10.46
C THR A 242 -19.42 1.48 11.72
N ARG A 243 -18.73 2.54 12.16
CA ARG A 243 -19.24 3.44 13.20
C ARG A 243 -20.50 4.18 12.75
N LEU A 244 -20.59 4.54 11.47
CA LEU A 244 -21.79 5.19 10.91
C LEU A 244 -22.99 4.25 10.80
N ALA A 245 -22.76 2.99 10.40
CA ALA A 245 -23.83 2.01 10.23
C ALA A 245 -24.48 1.59 11.56
N ARG A 246 -23.78 1.77 12.69
CA ARG A 246 -24.33 1.49 14.02
C ARG A 246 -25.14 2.63 14.63
N GLY A 247 -25.14 3.83 14.02
CA GLY A 247 -25.72 5.01 14.64
C GLY A 247 -24.95 5.42 15.91
N ASN A 248 -24.87 6.71 16.18
CA ASN A 248 -24.47 7.19 17.50
C ASN A 248 -25.52 6.71 18.51
N ASN A 249 -25.19 5.69 19.31
CA ASN A 249 -25.87 5.42 20.58
C ASN A 249 -24.91 5.29 21.77
N ASP A 250 -23.61 5.57 21.60
CA ASP A 250 -22.71 5.70 22.75
C ASP A 250 -22.11 7.11 22.74
N GLU A 251 -22.85 8.01 23.39
CA GLU A 251 -22.26 9.10 24.17
C GLU A 251 -21.41 8.46 25.25
N ASP A 252 -20.08 8.61 25.16
CA ASP A 252 -19.22 8.51 26.33
C ASP A 252 -18.07 9.49 26.15
N TYR A 253 -18.40 10.77 26.31
CA TYR A 253 -17.40 11.74 26.77
C TYR A 253 -17.31 11.55 28.28
N PRO A 254 -16.14 11.29 28.86
CA PRO A 254 -16.01 11.41 30.30
C PRO A 254 -16.33 12.86 30.66
N SER A 255 -17.36 13.04 31.48
CA SER A 255 -17.67 14.31 32.12
C SER A 255 -16.43 14.78 32.88
N MET A 256 -15.80 15.84 32.40
CA MET A 256 -14.95 16.64 33.26
C MET A 256 -15.88 17.32 34.25
N SER A 257 -15.86 16.80 35.48
CA SER A 257 -16.29 17.52 36.68
C SER A 257 -15.23 18.56 37.05
#